data_AF-A0A061R4Q0-F1
#
_entry.id   AF-A0A061R4Q0-F1
#
_cell.length_a   1.000
_cell.length_b   1.000
_cell.length_c   1.000
_cell.angle_alpha   90.00
_cell.angle_beta   90.00
_cell.angle_gamma   90.00
#
_symmetry.space_group_name_H-M   'P 1'
#
loop_
_entity.id
_entity.type
_entity.pdbx_description
1 polymer ?
#
loop_
_entity_poly.entity_id
_entity_poly.type
_entity_poly.pdbx_seq_one_letter_code
_entity_poly.pdbx_strand_id
1 'polypeptide(L)' 'MCRRVQCQQCMKPTWAGCGMHIEQALSGVKPEDRCKCPRGGNRRLEETEFVVHN' A
#
# COMPACT_ATOMS: atom_id res chain seq x y z
N MET A 1 -11.72 -5.03 -0.78
CA MET A 1 -11.66 -3.86 0.13
C MET A 1 -10.33 -3.13 -0.02
N CYS A 2 -10.34 -1.80 -0.12
CA CYS A 2 -9.11 -1.04 0.13
C CYS A 2 -8.92 -0.90 1.64
N ARG A 3 -7.69 -1.01 2.12
CA ARG A 3 -7.35 -0.82 3.54
C ARG A 3 -6.20 0.17 3.68
N ARG A 4 -6.14 0.85 4.82
CA ARG A 4 -4.99 1.67 5.19
C ARG A 4 -3.78 0.78 5.44
N VAL A 5 -2.64 1.13 4.88
CA VAL A 5 -1.33 0.51 5.13
C VAL A 5 -0.26 1.59 5.22
N GLN A 6 0.90 1.26 5.76
CA GLN A 6 2.03 2.18 5.78
C GLN A 6 2.95 1.88 4.58
N CYS A 7 3.38 2.92 3.87
CA CYS A 7 4.38 2.75 2.82
C CYS A 7 5.73 2.46 3.46
N GLN A 8 6.41 1.38 3.06
CA GLN A 8 7.72 1.05 3.61
C GLN A 8 8.84 2.00 3.11
N GLN A 9 8.59 2.70 2.01
CA GLN A 9 9.59 3.56 1.38
C GLN A 9 9.64 4.97 1.97
N CYS A 10 8.48 5.54 2.31
CA CYS A 10 8.37 6.89 2.88
C CYS A 10 7.75 6.92 4.28
N MET A 11 7.38 5.76 4.84
CA MET A 11 6.75 5.61 6.17
C MET A 11 5.40 6.33 6.34
N LYS A 12 4.86 6.92 5.26
CA LYS A 12 3.58 7.63 5.26
C LYS A 12 2.39 6.67 5.08
N PRO A 13 1.23 6.98 5.65
CA PRO A 13 -0.01 6.24 5.41
C PRO A 13 -0.40 6.28 3.92
N THR A 14 -0.76 5.10 3.41
CA THR A 14 -1.22 4.85 2.05
C THR A 14 -2.34 3.81 2.07
N TRP A 15 -2.83 3.39 0.91
CA TRP A 15 -3.84 2.35 0.79
C TRP A 15 -3.31 1.16 0.01
N ALA A 16 -3.80 -0.04 0.36
CA ALA A 16 -3.64 -1.24 -0.45
C ALA A 16 -5.01 -1.69 -0.96
N GLY A 17 -5.13 -1.95 -2.27
CA GLY A 17 -6.36 -2.43 -2.92
C GLY A 17 -6.60 -1.79 -4.29
N CYS A 18 -7.83 -1.93 -4.80
CA CYS A 18 -8.24 -1.51 -6.14
C CYS A 18 -8.22 0.01 -6.41
N GLY A 19 -8.08 0.86 -5.39
CA GLY A 19 -8.01 2.32 -5.57
C GLY A 19 -9.37 3.01 -5.76
N MET A 20 -10.47 2.27 -5.77
CA MET A 20 -11.83 2.84 -5.77
C MET A 20 -12.25 3.39 -4.40
N HIS A 21 -11.59 2.93 -3.33
CA HIS A 21 -11.96 3.27 -1.94
C HIS A 21 -10.82 3.99 -1.22
N ILE A 22 -10.03 4.81 -1.93
CA ILE A 22 -8.87 5.52 -1.36
C ILE A 22 -9.31 6.51 -0.29
N GLU A 23 -10.38 7.26 -0.57
CA GLU A 23 -10.87 8.28 0.35
C GLU A 23 -11.37 7.66 1.66
N GLN A 24 -12.04 6.51 1.57
CA GLN A 24 -12.48 5.76 2.74
C GLN A 24 -11.29 5.15 3.50
N ALA A 25 -10.31 4.55 2.79
CA ALA A 25 -9.12 3.97 3.43
C ALA A 25 -8.25 5.03 4.13
N LEU A 26 -8.18 6.24 3.57
CA LEU A 26 -7.41 7.37 4.09
C LEU A 26 -8.27 8.40 4.84
N SER A 27 -9.47 8.01 5.29
CA SER A 27 -10.35 8.89 6.05
C SER A 27 -9.67 9.39 7.34
N GLY A 28 -9.54 10.72 7.49
CA GLY A 28 -8.81 11.35 8.61
C GLY A 28 -7.30 11.53 8.40
N VAL A 29 -6.74 11.13 7.25
CA VAL A 29 -5.35 11.44 6.86
C VAL A 29 -5.35 12.69 5.99
N LYS A 30 -4.67 13.75 6.46
CA LYS A 30 -4.50 14.99 5.70
C LYS A 30 -3.74 14.73 4.40
N PRO A 31 -4.00 15.47 3.30
CA PRO A 31 -3.32 15.28 2.02
C PRO A 31 -1.78 15.34 2.11
N GLU A 32 -1.26 16.09 3.08
CA GLU A 32 0.16 16.32 3.34
C GLU A 32 0.85 15.08 3.94
N ASP A 33 0.10 14.35 4.77
CA ASP A 33 0.52 13.11 5.43
C ASP A 33 0.32 11.87 4.55
N ARG A 34 -0.35 11.99 3.40
CA ARG A 34 -0.54 10.87 2.47
C ARG A 34 0.77 10.55 1.76
N CYS A 35 1.00 9.26 1.53
CA CYS A 35 2.06 8.80 0.66
C CYS A 35 1.88 9.39 -0.76
N LYS A 36 2.94 10.05 -1.26
CA LYS A 36 3.01 10.60 -2.63
C LYS A 36 3.87 9.74 -3.56
N CYS A 37 4.36 8.59 -3.10
CA CYS A 37 5.18 7.71 -3.92
C CYS A 37 4.36 7.24 -5.15
N PRO A 38 5.00 7.14 -6.34
CA PRO A 38 4.37 6.50 -7.48
C PRO A 38 3.91 5.09 -7.12
N ARG A 39 2.79 4.62 -7.68
CA ARG A 39 2.22 3.32 -7.34
C ARG A 39 3.24 2.22 -7.61
N GLY A 40 3.71 1.60 -6.52
CA GLY A 40 4.90 0.74 -6.52
C GLY A 40 5.66 0.80 -5.19
N GLY A 41 5.48 1.86 -4.39
CA GLY A 41 6.08 1.99 -3.04
C GLY A 41 5.53 1.04 -1.96
N ASN A 42 4.69 0.08 -2.35
CA ASN A 42 4.25 -1.07 -1.56
C ASN A 42 4.28 -2.35 -2.42
N ARG A 43 5.34 -2.51 -3.21
CA ARG A 43 5.61 -3.79 -3.85
C ARG A 43 6.26 -4.65 -2.77
N ARG A 44 5.47 -5.54 -2.15
CA ARG A 44 6.02 -6.76 -1.54
C ARG A 44 6.59 -7.56 -2.70
N LEU A 45 7.81 -7.25 -3.10
CA LEU A 45 8.62 -8.18 -3.86
C LEU A 45 8.94 -9.31 -2.88
N GLU A 46 8.63 -10.53 -3.30
CA GLU A 46 9.14 -11.80 -2.77
C GLU A 46 8.41 -12.37 -1.53
N GLU A 47 7.43 -13.24 -1.79
CA GLU A 47 7.22 -14.47 -0.99
C GLU A 47 6.44 -15.56 -1.76
N THR A 48 6.77 -15.76 -3.04
CA THR A 48 6.55 -17.06 -3.70
C THR A 48 7.74 -17.42 -4.60
N GLU A 49 8.95 -17.10 -4.16
CA GLU A 49 10.09 -17.91 -4.57
C GLU A 49 9.82 -19.35 -4.09
N PHE A 50 9.80 -20.27 -5.04
CA PHE A 50 10.47 -21.55 -4.86
C PHE A 50 10.05 -22.38 -3.64
N VAL A 51 8.85 -22.96 -3.70
CA VAL A 51 8.72 -24.35 -3.27
C VAL A 51 8.15 -25.14 -4.44
N VAL A 52 9.08 -25.61 -5.28
CA VAL A 52 8.93 -26.88 -6.00
C VAL A 52 8.42 -27.88 -4.97
N HIS A 53 7.11 -28.08 -4.95
CA HIS A 53 6.54 -29.27 -4.38
C HIS A 53 6.85 -30.37 -5.39
N ASN A 54 7.63 -31.33 -4.91
CA ASN A 54 8.08 -32.54 -5.58
C ASN A 54 6.96 -33.23 -6.38
#